data_AF-A0A818K6Y3-F1
#
_entry.id   AF-A0A818K6Y3-F1
#
_cell.length_a   1.000
_cell.length_b   1.000
_cell.length_c   1.000
_cell.angle_alpha   90.00
_cell.angle_beta   90.00
_cell.angle_gamma   90.00
#
_symmetry.space_group_name_H-M   'P 1'
#
loop_
_entity.id
_entity.type
_entity.pdbx_description
1 polymer ?
#
loop_
_entity_poly.entity_id
_entity_poly.type
_entity_poly.pdbx_seq_one_letter_code
_entity_poly.pdbx_strand_id
1 'polypeptide(L)'
;MTNLDALKRHRTKCTLIHPPGNEIYRHGTISFFEIDGRKNKSYAHNMCLLAKLFLDHKTLYYDTDPFMFYILTEFDAQGFHIVGYFSKDKESSEDYNLSCILTLPPYQKKGYGHFMIEFSYTLSKLEGKIGTPEKPLSDLGLLSYRRYWSESILEALLKHKPKDGDTDYPSLSINDLSEITAIKKEDVLAALQNLNIIRYQQGSYVLSITKDLFDNYQDKRRLRVDTKSLFWTPKITTKPINQFQTK
;
A
#
# COMPACT_ATOMS: atom_id res chain seq x y z
N MET A 1 -23.36 -2.51 17.90
CA MET A 1 -24.24 -3.19 18.87
C MET A 1 -24.30 -2.33 20.12
N THR A 2 -25.46 -2.23 20.78
CA THR A 2 -25.67 -1.26 21.87
C THR A 2 -25.47 -1.83 23.27
N ASN A 3 -25.39 -3.16 23.44
CA ASN A 3 -25.15 -3.79 24.74
C ASN A 3 -24.48 -5.17 24.63
N LEU A 4 -24.02 -5.69 25.78
CA LEU A 4 -23.29 -6.95 25.89
C LEU A 4 -24.13 -8.18 25.53
N ASP A 5 -25.43 -8.19 25.84
CA ASP A 5 -26.29 -9.34 25.54
C ASP A 5 -26.54 -9.50 24.04
N ALA A 6 -26.72 -8.39 23.33
CA ALA A 6 -26.78 -8.38 21.88
C ALA A 6 -25.48 -8.90 21.27
N LEU A 7 -24.32 -8.52 21.81
CA LEU A 7 -23.02 -9.02 21.37
C LEU A 7 -22.87 -10.53 21.62
N LYS A 8 -23.22 -11.02 22.82
CA LYS A 8 -23.19 -12.46 23.14
C LYS A 8 -24.07 -13.26 22.17
N ARG A 9 -25.32 -12.83 21.96
CA ARG A 9 -26.24 -13.47 21.00
C ARG A 9 -25.74 -13.41 19.56
N HIS A 10 -25.06 -12.34 19.17
CA HIS A 10 -24.45 -12.28 17.84
C HIS A 10 -23.30 -13.29 17.72
N ARG A 11 -22.41 -13.35 18.71
CA ARG A 11 -21.26 -14.27 18.70
C ARG A 11 -21.67 -15.75 18.62
N THR A 12 -22.82 -16.13 19.17
CA THR A 12 -23.33 -17.51 19.06
C THR A 12 -23.93 -17.83 17.69
N LYS A 13 -24.33 -16.82 16.92
CA LYS A 13 -25.01 -16.98 15.62
C LYS A 13 -24.11 -16.69 14.43
N CYS A 14 -23.10 -15.84 14.61
CA CYS A 14 -22.18 -15.44 13.56
C CYS A 14 -21.26 -16.61 13.21
N THR A 15 -21.32 -17.04 11.96
CA THR A 15 -20.47 -18.11 11.41
C THR A 15 -19.22 -17.57 10.71
N LEU A 16 -19.11 -16.24 10.56
CA LEU A 16 -17.97 -15.62 9.90
C LEU A 16 -16.76 -15.58 10.85
N ILE A 17 -15.67 -16.20 10.42
CA ILE A 17 -14.37 -16.22 11.12
C ILE A 17 -13.27 -15.53 10.31
N HIS A 18 -13.63 -14.88 9.20
CA HIS A 18 -12.72 -14.13 8.33
C HIS A 18 -13.46 -12.98 7.61
N PRO A 19 -12.74 -11.99 7.05
CA PRO A 19 -13.33 -10.96 6.22
C PRO A 19 -14.08 -11.57 5.00
N PRO A 20 -15.27 -11.05 4.62
CA PRO A 20 -16.12 -11.61 3.57
C PRO A 20 -15.61 -11.24 2.16
N GLY A 21 -14.45 -11.75 1.78
CA GLY A 21 -13.81 -11.51 0.49
C GLY A 21 -12.91 -12.67 0.07
N ASN A 22 -12.18 -12.47 -1.02
CA ASN A 22 -11.23 -13.46 -1.50
C ASN A 22 -9.92 -13.31 -0.73
N GLU A 23 -9.40 -14.40 -0.15
CA GLU A 23 -8.02 -14.43 0.35
C GLU A 23 -7.07 -14.38 -0.86
N ILE A 24 -6.42 -13.24 -1.08
CA ILE A 24 -5.53 -13.02 -2.23
C ILE A 24 -4.06 -13.19 -1.86
N TYR A 25 -3.74 -13.22 -0.57
CA TYR A 25 -2.38 -13.40 -0.06
C TYR A 25 -2.41 -14.22 1.21
N ARG A 26 -1.48 -15.19 1.32
CA ARG A 26 -1.23 -15.91 2.57
C ARG A 26 0.25 -16.28 2.71
N HIS A 27 0.88 -15.79 3.76
CA HIS A 27 2.25 -16.16 4.14
C HIS A 27 2.34 -16.37 5.65
N GLY A 28 2.53 -17.63 6.07
CA GLY A 28 2.47 -18.00 7.48
C GLY A 28 1.09 -17.69 8.09
N THR A 29 1.07 -16.86 9.12
CA THR A 29 -0.16 -16.40 9.80
C THR A 29 -0.74 -15.11 9.22
N ILE A 30 -0.12 -14.52 8.20
CA ILE A 30 -0.55 -13.22 7.66
C ILE A 30 -1.31 -13.42 6.35
N SER A 31 -2.52 -12.84 6.27
CA SER A 31 -3.36 -12.89 5.09
C SER A 31 -3.96 -11.54 4.70
N PHE A 32 -4.10 -11.30 3.39
CA PHE A 32 -4.94 -10.22 2.86
C PHE A 32 -6.21 -10.77 2.22
N PHE A 33 -7.34 -10.15 2.56
CA PHE A 33 -8.62 -10.37 1.91
C PHE A 33 -8.98 -9.18 1.02
N GLU A 34 -9.27 -9.43 -0.25
CA GLU A 34 -9.82 -8.45 -1.18
C GLU A 34 -11.36 -8.45 -1.09
N ILE A 35 -11.92 -7.29 -0.77
CA ILE A 35 -13.36 -7.07 -0.64
C ILE A 35 -13.81 -5.97 -1.58
N ASP A 36 -14.78 -6.28 -2.43
CA ASP A 36 -15.50 -5.30 -3.24
C ASP A 36 -16.58 -4.60 -2.40
N GLY A 37 -16.46 -3.29 -2.22
CA GLY A 37 -17.40 -2.48 -1.43
C GLY A 37 -18.83 -2.48 -1.96
N ARG A 38 -19.03 -2.70 -3.27
CA ARG A 38 -20.36 -2.85 -3.89
C ARG A 38 -21.02 -4.19 -3.54
N LYS A 39 -20.22 -5.25 -3.45
CA LYS A 39 -20.71 -6.61 -3.15
C LYS A 39 -20.93 -6.84 -1.65
N ASN A 40 -20.12 -6.21 -0.80
CA ASN A 40 -20.14 -6.39 0.65
C ASN A 40 -20.43 -5.09 1.41
N LYS A 41 -21.50 -4.38 1.01
CA LYS A 41 -21.83 -3.03 1.52
C LYS A 41 -21.84 -2.93 3.04
N SER A 42 -22.52 -3.84 3.73
CA SER A 42 -22.61 -3.80 5.21
C SER A 42 -21.24 -3.92 5.88
N TYR A 43 -20.37 -4.82 5.39
CA TYR A 43 -19.01 -4.95 5.93
C TYR A 43 -18.17 -3.72 5.62
N ALA A 44 -18.22 -3.22 4.37
CA ALA A 44 -17.49 -2.03 3.95
C ALA A 44 -17.91 -0.77 4.75
N HIS A 45 -19.21 -0.59 5.00
CA HIS A 45 -19.73 0.48 5.85
C HIS A 45 -19.23 0.36 7.28
N ASN A 46 -19.31 -0.83 7.88
CA ASN A 46 -18.81 -1.06 9.24
C ASN A 46 -17.30 -0.76 9.33
N MET A 47 -16.52 -1.14 8.31
CA MET A 47 -15.10 -0.81 8.22
C MET A 47 -14.85 0.69 8.12
N CYS A 48 -15.63 1.42 7.30
CA CYS A 48 -15.52 2.87 7.20
C CYS A 48 -15.84 3.57 8.53
N LEU A 49 -16.91 3.13 9.22
CA LEU A 49 -17.29 3.65 10.53
C LEU A 49 -16.21 3.39 11.58
N LEU A 50 -15.67 2.17 11.63
CA LEU A 50 -14.55 1.82 12.51
C LEU A 50 -13.32 2.71 12.22
N ALA A 51 -12.99 2.89 10.94
CA ALA A 51 -11.83 3.67 10.54
C ALA A 51 -11.97 5.17 10.88
N LYS A 52 -13.17 5.73 10.78
CA LYS A 52 -13.43 7.15 11.08
C LYS A 52 -13.11 7.51 12.54
N LEU A 53 -13.16 6.54 13.45
CA LEU A 53 -12.75 6.72 14.85
C LEU A 53 -11.26 7.07 15.01
N PHE A 54 -10.44 6.74 14.01
CA PHE A 54 -8.98 6.88 14.06
C PHE A 54 -8.40 7.70 12.91
N LEU A 55 -9.25 8.14 11.97
CA LEU A 55 -8.86 8.92 10.79
C LEU A 55 -9.65 10.23 10.76
N ASP A 56 -8.98 11.33 11.07
CA ASP A 56 -9.62 12.65 11.16
C ASP A 56 -10.13 13.14 9.82
N HIS A 57 -9.32 13.00 8.77
CA HIS A 57 -9.63 13.43 7.41
C HIS A 57 -10.44 12.42 6.59
N LYS A 58 -10.93 11.33 7.21
CA LYS A 58 -11.78 10.38 6.48
C LYS A 58 -13.17 10.96 6.27
N THR A 59 -13.51 11.26 5.02
CA THR A 59 -14.90 11.54 4.63
C THR A 59 -15.70 10.24 4.61
N LEU A 60 -16.79 10.19 5.38
CA LEU A 60 -17.74 9.07 5.34
C LEU A 60 -18.70 9.29 4.18
N TYR A 61 -18.35 8.77 3.01
CA TYR A 61 -19.32 8.57 1.95
C TYR A 61 -20.19 7.36 2.33
N TYR A 62 -21.52 7.54 2.28
CA TYR A 62 -22.45 6.41 2.40
C TYR A 62 -22.31 5.43 1.23
N ASP A 63 -21.66 5.84 0.14
CA ASP A 63 -21.40 4.95 -0.98
C ASP A 63 -20.00 4.32 -0.89
N THR A 64 -19.97 3.00 -0.69
CA THR A 64 -18.74 2.19 -0.70
C THR A 64 -18.50 1.51 -2.04
N ASP A 65 -19.43 1.64 -2.99
CA ASP A 65 -19.39 0.97 -4.29
C ASP A 65 -18.13 1.29 -5.12
N PRO A 66 -17.56 2.52 -5.08
CA PRO A 66 -16.35 2.85 -5.83
C PRO A 66 -15.07 2.18 -5.32
N PHE A 67 -15.09 1.58 -4.12
CA PHE A 67 -13.87 1.17 -3.43
C PHE A 67 -13.67 -0.35 -3.42
N MET A 68 -12.40 -0.74 -3.54
CA MET A 68 -11.87 -2.02 -3.09
C MET A 68 -11.26 -1.86 -1.70
N PHE A 69 -11.42 -2.86 -0.84
CA PHE A 69 -10.85 -2.91 0.50
C PHE A 69 -9.92 -4.12 0.59
N TYR A 70 -8.72 -3.90 1.13
CA TYR A 70 -7.70 -4.93 1.35
C TYR A 70 -7.50 -5.08 2.85
N ILE A 71 -8.09 -6.12 3.41
CA ILE A 71 -8.12 -6.35 4.86
C ILE A 71 -6.93 -7.22 5.25
N LEU A 72 -6.05 -6.70 6.09
CA LEU A 72 -4.93 -7.42 6.66
C LEU A 72 -5.36 -8.14 7.94
N THR A 73 -5.00 -9.42 8.03
CA THR A 73 -5.37 -10.27 9.16
C THR A 73 -4.20 -11.10 9.69
N GLU A 74 -4.24 -11.40 10.98
CA GLU A 74 -3.47 -12.47 11.62
C GLU A 74 -4.37 -13.70 11.81
N PHE A 75 -3.88 -14.89 11.44
CA PHE A 75 -4.58 -16.16 11.58
C PHE A 75 -4.11 -16.93 12.81
N ASP A 76 -5.07 -17.41 13.62
CA ASP A 76 -4.85 -18.35 14.71
C ASP A 76 -5.93 -19.46 14.74
N ALA A 77 -5.96 -20.26 15.81
CA ALA A 77 -6.92 -21.36 15.96
C ALA A 77 -8.39 -20.91 16.08
N GLN A 78 -8.66 -19.62 16.30
CA GLN A 78 -10.00 -19.05 16.37
C GLN A 78 -10.45 -18.38 15.07
N GLY A 79 -9.54 -18.18 14.10
CA GLY A 79 -9.84 -17.61 12.79
C GLY A 79 -8.91 -16.47 12.41
N PHE A 80 -9.42 -15.53 11.62
CA PHE A 80 -8.68 -14.40 11.08
C PHE A 80 -9.07 -13.11 11.80
N HIS A 81 -8.09 -12.52 12.47
CA HIS A 81 -8.25 -11.30 13.27
C HIS A 81 -7.77 -10.11 12.48
N ILE A 82 -8.65 -9.14 12.27
CA ILE A 82 -8.27 -7.90 11.59
C ILE A 82 -7.20 -7.15 12.38
N VAL A 83 -6.13 -6.75 11.69
CA VAL A 83 -5.06 -5.90 12.27
C VAL A 83 -4.99 -4.54 11.59
N GLY A 84 -5.45 -4.45 10.35
CA GLY A 84 -5.49 -3.21 9.58
C GLY A 84 -6.16 -3.40 8.23
N TYR A 85 -6.29 -2.31 7.49
CA TYR A 85 -6.73 -2.35 6.10
C TYR A 85 -6.21 -1.14 5.32
N PHE A 86 -6.29 -1.24 4.00
CA PHE A 86 -6.35 -0.07 3.14
C PHE A 86 -7.49 -0.17 2.13
N SER A 87 -7.97 0.97 1.65
CA SER A 87 -8.92 1.05 0.54
C SER A 87 -8.26 1.65 -0.71
N LYS A 88 -8.78 1.30 -1.88
CA LYS A 88 -8.33 1.78 -3.19
C LYS A 88 -9.55 2.03 -4.07
N ASP A 89 -9.59 3.16 -4.76
CA ASP A 89 -10.57 3.40 -5.81
C ASP A 89 -10.45 2.36 -6.92
N LYS A 90 -11.58 1.85 -7.40
CA LYS A 90 -11.60 0.98 -8.58
C LYS A 90 -11.10 1.72 -9.82
N GLU A 91 -11.42 3.02 -9.90
CA GLU A 91 -11.02 3.93 -10.96
C GLU A 91 -10.53 5.22 -10.32
N SER A 92 -9.22 5.46 -10.36
CA SER A 92 -8.61 6.70 -9.88
C SER A 92 -8.11 7.51 -11.06
N SER A 93 -8.47 8.80 -11.13
CA SER A 93 -7.95 9.73 -12.14
C SER A 93 -6.54 10.22 -11.84
N GLU A 94 -6.12 10.18 -10.57
CA GLU A 94 -4.86 10.74 -10.07
C GLU A 94 -3.77 9.68 -9.81
N ASP A 95 -4.01 8.45 -10.28
CA ASP A 95 -3.19 7.27 -10.01
C ASP A 95 -3.01 6.97 -8.51
N TYR A 96 -4.06 7.23 -7.72
CA TYR A 96 -4.06 6.84 -6.31
C TYR A 96 -4.13 5.32 -6.17
N ASN A 97 -3.08 4.72 -5.62
CA ASN A 97 -3.05 3.30 -5.33
C ASN A 97 -3.55 2.98 -3.91
N LEU A 98 -3.82 4.01 -3.11
CA LEU A 98 -4.31 3.92 -1.75
C LEU A 98 -5.09 5.19 -1.37
N SER A 99 -6.34 5.03 -0.94
CA SER A 99 -7.23 6.13 -0.51
C SER A 99 -7.23 6.32 1.02
N CYS A 100 -7.41 5.24 1.77
CA CYS A 100 -7.32 5.23 3.23
C CYS A 100 -6.47 4.06 3.69
N ILE A 101 -5.67 4.24 4.75
CA ILE A 101 -4.91 3.18 5.40
C ILE A 101 -5.05 3.31 6.91
N LEU A 102 -5.23 2.18 7.59
CA LEU A 102 -5.32 2.12 9.03
C LEU A 102 -4.70 0.83 9.55
N THR A 103 -3.76 0.96 10.48
CA THR A 103 -3.43 -0.12 11.42
C THR A 103 -4.21 0.12 12.70
N LEU A 104 -4.97 -0.87 13.16
CA LEU A 104 -5.75 -0.75 14.39
C LEU A 104 -4.81 -0.49 15.58
N PRO A 105 -5.21 0.35 16.57
CA PRO A 105 -4.31 0.81 17.63
C PRO A 105 -3.48 -0.27 18.34
N PRO A 106 -4.03 -1.45 18.72
CA PRO A 106 -3.27 -2.51 19.39
C PRO A 106 -2.16 -3.15 18.54
N TYR A 107 -2.17 -2.90 17.24
CA TYR A 107 -1.25 -3.49 16.26
C TYR A 107 -0.29 -2.45 15.67
N GLN A 108 -0.37 -1.18 16.09
CA GLN A 108 0.55 -0.15 15.65
C GLN A 108 1.99 -0.42 16.12
N LYS A 109 2.96 0.15 15.40
CA LYS A 109 4.41 -0.02 15.65
C LYS A 109 4.93 -1.47 15.55
N LYS A 110 4.14 -2.40 15.03
CA LYS A 110 4.55 -3.80 14.76
C LYS A 110 5.00 -4.06 13.31
N GLY A 111 4.98 -3.04 12.44
CA GLY A 111 5.39 -3.14 11.03
C GLY A 111 4.23 -3.27 10.02
N TYR A 112 2.99 -3.50 10.48
CA TYR A 112 1.83 -3.69 9.60
C TYR A 112 1.52 -2.51 8.69
N GLY A 113 1.65 -1.27 9.16
CA GLY A 113 1.45 -0.09 8.32
C GLY A 113 2.40 -0.06 7.12
N HIS A 114 3.68 -0.35 7.36
CA HIS A 114 4.68 -0.45 6.28
C HIS A 114 4.37 -1.62 5.33
N PHE A 115 3.99 -2.77 5.89
CA PHE A 115 3.63 -3.95 5.11
C PHE A 115 2.43 -3.71 4.19
N MET A 116 1.41 -2.98 4.65
CA MET A 116 0.26 -2.58 3.81
C MET A 116 0.65 -1.61 2.69
N ILE A 117 1.57 -0.69 2.93
CA ILE A 117 2.11 0.20 1.89
C ILE A 117 2.90 -0.62 0.85
N GLU A 118 3.76 -1.54 1.29
CA GLU A 118 4.50 -2.44 0.37
C GLU A 118 3.53 -3.28 -0.46
N PHE A 119 2.45 -3.77 0.15
CA PHE A 119 1.42 -4.53 -0.54
C PHE A 119 0.69 -3.69 -1.59
N SER A 120 0.31 -2.43 -1.28
CA SER A 120 -0.37 -1.56 -2.24
C SER A 120 0.49 -1.27 -3.48
N TYR A 121 1.79 -1.06 -3.30
CA TYR A 121 2.74 -0.90 -4.41
C TYR A 121 3.02 -2.21 -5.14
N THR A 122 2.98 -3.36 -4.47
CA THR A 122 3.07 -4.66 -5.12
C THR A 122 1.91 -4.86 -6.10
N LEU A 123 0.70 -4.47 -5.71
CA LEU A 123 -0.46 -4.46 -6.62
C LEU A 123 -0.23 -3.50 -7.80
N SER A 124 0.25 -2.27 -7.55
CA SER A 124 0.58 -1.31 -8.63
C SER A 124 1.58 -1.89 -9.64
N LYS A 125 2.63 -2.57 -9.17
CA LYS A 125 3.61 -3.25 -10.04
C LYS A 125 2.98 -4.34 -10.89
N LEU A 126 2.09 -5.16 -10.31
CA LEU A 126 1.34 -6.19 -11.05
C LEU A 126 0.37 -5.60 -12.08
N GLU A 127 -0.15 -4.40 -11.82
CA GLU A 127 -0.97 -3.65 -12.77
C GLU A 127 -0.16 -2.97 -13.88
N GLY A 128 1.18 -2.92 -13.76
CA GLY A 128 2.03 -2.13 -14.64
C GLY A 128 1.78 -0.62 -14.50
N LYS A 129 1.37 -0.16 -13.32
CA LYS A 129 1.02 1.24 -13.04
C LYS A 129 1.93 1.86 -12.00
N ILE A 130 2.16 3.16 -12.15
CA ILE A 130 2.75 4.01 -11.11
C ILE A 130 1.65 4.42 -10.14
N GLY A 131 1.98 4.59 -8.86
CA GLY A 131 1.02 4.97 -7.83
C GLY A 131 1.57 5.91 -6.75
N THR A 132 0.65 6.62 -6.11
CA THR A 132 0.88 7.49 -4.94
C THR A 132 -0.33 7.37 -3.99
N PRO A 133 -0.20 7.63 -2.67
CA PRO A 133 -1.37 7.75 -1.82
C PRO A 133 -2.19 9.00 -2.10
N GLU A 134 -3.48 8.94 -1.78
CA GLU A 134 -4.36 10.10 -1.69
C GLU A 134 -3.82 11.13 -0.68
N LYS A 135 -4.02 12.42 -0.99
CA LYS A 135 -3.54 13.57 -0.19
C LYS A 135 -4.74 14.38 0.34
N PRO A 136 -4.62 15.00 1.53
CA PRO A 136 -3.46 15.01 2.42
C PRO A 136 -3.30 13.70 3.23
N LEU A 137 -2.05 13.33 3.51
CA LEU A 137 -1.72 12.24 4.43
C LEU A 137 -1.82 12.72 5.88
N SER A 138 -2.16 11.81 6.80
CA SER A 138 -1.95 12.05 8.24
C SER A 138 -0.45 12.08 8.58
N ASP A 139 -0.06 12.70 9.69
CA ASP A 139 1.35 12.76 10.10
C ASP A 139 1.99 11.37 10.23
N LEU A 140 1.27 10.42 10.83
CA LEU A 140 1.71 9.02 10.93
C LEU A 140 1.81 8.35 9.56
N GLY A 141 0.86 8.65 8.66
CA GLY A 141 0.86 8.18 7.28
C GLY A 141 2.09 8.71 6.52
N LEU A 142 2.35 10.00 6.59
CA LEU A 142 3.48 10.66 5.94
C LEU A 142 4.82 10.08 6.40
N LEU A 143 5.01 9.88 7.72
CA LEU A 143 6.22 9.24 8.25
C LEU A 143 6.39 7.81 7.73
N SER A 144 5.30 7.05 7.64
CA SER A 144 5.32 5.67 7.15
C SER A 144 5.67 5.60 5.66
N TYR A 145 5.09 6.49 4.84
CA TYR A 145 5.36 6.59 3.40
C TYR A 145 6.78 7.05 3.11
N ARG A 146 7.28 8.10 3.81
CA ARG A 146 8.67 8.56 3.66
C ARG A 146 9.66 7.43 3.91
N ARG A 147 9.45 6.66 4.98
CA ARG A 147 10.26 5.48 5.28
C ARG A 147 10.19 4.44 4.16
N TYR A 148 8.98 4.08 3.72
CA TYR A 148 8.80 3.10 2.64
C TYR A 148 9.47 3.53 1.34
N TRP A 149 9.31 4.77 0.91
CA TRP A 149 9.92 5.27 -0.32
C TRP A 149 11.44 5.28 -0.21
N SER A 150 12.00 5.81 0.87
CA SER A 150 13.46 5.81 1.08
C SER A 150 14.04 4.39 1.05
N GLU A 151 13.42 3.43 1.74
CA GLU A 151 13.87 2.03 1.74
C GLU A 151 13.73 1.39 0.34
N SER A 152 12.63 1.65 -0.37
CA SER A 152 12.40 1.13 -1.73
C SER A 152 13.41 1.66 -2.75
N ILE A 153 13.76 2.94 -2.66
CA ILE A 153 14.75 3.58 -3.53
C ILE A 153 16.15 3.03 -3.24
N LEU A 154 16.54 2.89 -1.96
CA LEU A 154 17.83 2.29 -1.60
C LEU A 154 17.94 0.85 -2.11
N GLU A 155 16.89 0.04 -1.98
CA GLU A 155 16.87 -1.31 -2.54
C GLU A 155 17.03 -1.34 -4.06
N ALA A 156 16.34 -0.43 -4.77
CA ALA A 156 16.44 -0.34 -6.22
C ALA A 156 17.87 0.01 -6.64
N LEU A 157 18.50 1.00 -5.99
CA LEU A 157 19.88 1.40 -6.25
C LEU A 157 20.87 0.25 -5.95
N LEU A 158 20.70 -0.45 -4.82
CA LEU A 158 21.56 -1.58 -4.43
C LEU A 158 21.50 -2.75 -5.42
N LYS A 159 20.30 -3.09 -5.91
CA LYS A 159 20.11 -4.19 -6.87
C LYS A 159 20.75 -3.91 -8.24
N HIS A 160 20.87 -2.64 -8.61
CA HIS A 160 21.45 -2.19 -9.88
C HIS A 160 22.88 -1.64 -9.71
N LYS A 161 23.52 -1.89 -8.57
CA LYS A 161 24.94 -1.58 -8.39
C LYS A 161 25.77 -2.41 -9.37
N PRO A 162 26.70 -1.82 -10.13
CA PRO A 162 27.61 -2.58 -10.98
C PRO A 162 28.32 -3.66 -10.18
N LYS A 163 28.34 -4.88 -10.72
CA LYS A 163 29.16 -5.97 -10.19
C LYS A 163 30.54 -5.79 -10.82
N ASP A 164 31.54 -5.56 -9.98
CA ASP A 164 32.98 -5.45 -10.26
C ASP A 164 33.57 -4.03 -10.33
N GLY A 165 34.59 -3.79 -9.49
CA GLY A 165 35.73 -2.89 -9.70
C GLY A 165 35.51 -1.38 -9.82
N ASP A 166 34.40 -0.95 -10.41
CA ASP A 166 34.10 0.45 -10.65
C ASP A 166 33.52 1.09 -9.39
N THR A 167 34.09 2.24 -9.03
CA THR A 167 33.56 3.15 -8.01
C THR A 167 32.28 3.86 -8.45
N ASP A 168 31.83 3.61 -9.68
CA ASP A 168 30.66 4.25 -10.26
C ASP A 168 29.37 3.68 -9.69
N TYR A 169 28.55 4.59 -9.18
CA TYR A 169 27.22 4.30 -8.64
C TYR A 169 26.22 4.09 -9.79
N PRO A 170 25.08 3.41 -9.57
CA PRO A 170 24.09 3.17 -10.61
C PRO A 170 23.68 4.49 -11.29
N SER A 171 23.74 4.55 -12.62
CA SER A 171 23.23 5.66 -13.41
C SER A 171 21.70 5.58 -13.58
N LEU A 172 20.97 5.34 -12.49
CA LEU A 172 19.50 5.30 -12.51
C LEU A 172 18.94 6.72 -12.47
N SER A 173 18.13 7.06 -13.46
CA SER A 173 17.37 8.31 -13.48
C SER A 173 16.16 8.25 -12.53
N ILE A 174 15.52 9.39 -12.29
CA ILE A 174 14.25 9.47 -11.56
C ILE A 174 13.16 8.65 -12.28
N ASN A 175 13.20 8.60 -13.61
CA ASN A 175 12.24 7.81 -14.39
C ASN A 175 12.46 6.31 -14.15
N ASP A 176 13.71 5.85 -14.20
CA ASP A 176 14.03 4.43 -13.98
C ASP A 176 13.61 4.00 -12.57
N LEU A 177 13.90 4.82 -11.55
CA LEU A 177 13.48 4.57 -10.18
C LEU A 177 11.94 4.52 -10.06
N SER A 178 11.22 5.41 -10.75
CA SER A 178 9.76 5.42 -10.78
C SER A 178 9.20 4.13 -11.39
N GLU A 179 9.75 3.67 -12.51
CA GLU A 179 9.31 2.46 -13.20
C GLU A 179 9.62 1.18 -12.39
N ILE A 180 10.84 1.07 -11.84
CA ILE A 180 11.27 -0.08 -11.04
C ILE A 180 10.44 -0.21 -9.75
N THR A 181 10.13 0.92 -9.11
CA THR A 181 9.47 0.92 -7.79
C THR A 181 7.96 1.09 -7.87
N ALA A 182 7.41 1.46 -9.02
CA ALA A 182 6.04 1.94 -9.21
C ALA A 182 5.69 3.20 -8.39
N ILE A 183 6.68 3.92 -7.87
CA ILE A 183 6.48 5.16 -7.09
C ILE A 183 6.42 6.35 -8.04
N LYS A 184 5.48 7.28 -7.81
CA LYS A 184 5.35 8.51 -8.62
C LYS A 184 6.62 9.36 -8.55
N LYS A 185 6.98 10.01 -9.66
CA LYS A 185 8.27 10.74 -9.78
C LYS A 185 8.46 11.80 -8.71
N GLU A 186 7.40 12.48 -8.30
CA GLU A 186 7.45 13.49 -7.24
C GLU A 186 7.79 12.86 -5.88
N ASP A 187 7.28 11.66 -5.61
CA ASP A 187 7.55 10.92 -4.38
C ASP A 187 8.96 10.30 -4.40
N VAL A 188 9.44 9.88 -5.59
CA VAL A 188 10.85 9.48 -5.81
C VAL A 188 11.78 10.65 -5.49
N LEU A 189 11.51 11.84 -6.03
CA LEU A 189 12.26 13.05 -5.75
C LEU A 189 12.27 13.37 -4.25
N ALA A 190 11.11 13.33 -3.60
CA ALA A 190 11.00 13.55 -2.16
C ALA A 190 11.81 12.53 -1.35
N ALA A 191 11.81 11.25 -1.75
CA ALA A 191 12.58 10.21 -1.10
C ALA A 191 14.09 10.42 -1.25
N LEU A 192 14.56 10.76 -2.44
CA LEU A 192 15.96 11.07 -2.73
C LEU A 192 16.44 12.31 -1.96
N GLN A 193 15.59 13.33 -1.83
CA GLN A 193 15.84 14.52 -1.01
C GLN A 193 15.94 14.16 0.47
N ASN A 194 15.02 13.34 1.00
CA ASN A 194 15.06 12.88 2.39
C ASN A 194 16.32 12.06 2.70
N LEU A 195 16.84 11.32 1.71
CA LEU A 195 18.09 10.58 1.79
C LEU A 195 19.35 11.46 1.62
N ASN A 196 19.18 12.73 1.22
CA ASN A 196 20.27 13.67 0.88
C ASN A 196 21.20 13.19 -0.25
N ILE A 197 20.66 12.46 -1.23
CA ILE A 197 21.46 11.82 -2.30
C ILE A 197 21.13 12.36 -3.70
N ILE A 198 20.46 13.50 -3.79
CA ILE A 198 20.13 14.16 -5.06
C ILE A 198 20.59 15.62 -5.04
N ARG A 199 21.17 16.07 -6.15
CA ARG A 199 21.61 17.45 -6.36
C ARG A 199 21.09 17.97 -7.69
N TYR A 200 20.79 19.25 -7.76
CA TYR A 200 20.44 19.92 -9.01
C TYR A 200 21.69 20.63 -9.55
N GLN A 201 22.18 20.20 -10.71
CA GLN A 201 23.39 20.73 -11.35
C GLN A 201 23.14 20.95 -12.85
N GLN A 202 23.50 22.13 -13.36
CA GLN A 202 23.42 22.49 -14.78
C GLN A 202 22.07 22.17 -15.45
N GLY A 203 20.96 22.40 -14.75
CA GLY A 203 19.62 22.16 -15.31
C GLY A 203 19.12 20.72 -15.19
N SER A 204 19.87 19.83 -14.52
CA SER A 204 19.53 18.41 -14.38
C SER A 204 19.70 17.91 -12.94
N TYR A 205 18.99 16.84 -12.60
CA TYR A 205 19.18 16.15 -11.33
C TYR A 205 20.26 15.08 -11.45
N VAL A 206 21.21 15.08 -10.51
CA VAL A 206 22.32 14.12 -10.42
C VAL A 206 22.27 13.43 -9.07
N LEU A 207 22.39 12.09 -9.06
CA LEU A 207 22.48 11.32 -7.83
C LEU A 207 23.89 11.41 -7.24
N SER A 208 23.98 11.76 -5.96
CA SER A 208 25.22 11.85 -5.19
C SER A 208 25.19 10.76 -4.12
N ILE A 209 25.56 9.55 -4.51
CA ILE A 209 25.53 8.37 -3.65
C ILE A 209 26.91 8.19 -3.01
N THR A 210 26.95 7.91 -1.72
CA THR A 210 28.18 7.61 -0.97
C THR A 210 28.22 6.14 -0.59
N LYS A 211 29.42 5.58 -0.42
CA LYS A 211 29.60 4.19 -0.03
C LYS A 211 29.00 3.92 1.35
N ASP A 212 29.18 4.87 2.27
CA ASP A 212 28.65 4.84 3.62
C ASP A 212 27.12 4.67 3.66
N LEU A 213 26.39 5.22 2.69
CA LEU A 213 24.94 5.07 2.62
C LEU A 213 24.54 3.58 2.51
N PHE A 214 25.26 2.83 1.69
CA PHE A 214 24.99 1.42 1.47
C PHE A 214 25.56 0.54 2.57
N ASP A 215 26.77 0.84 3.04
CA ASP A 215 27.40 0.07 4.11
C ASP A 215 26.60 0.16 5.43
N ASN A 216 25.89 1.28 5.64
CA ASN A 216 25.01 1.48 6.80
C ASN A 216 23.57 0.98 6.57
N TYR A 217 23.16 0.70 5.32
CA TYR A 217 21.81 0.22 5.05
C TYR A 217 21.68 -1.26 5.41
N GLN A 218 20.84 -1.54 6.39
CA GLN A 218 20.42 -2.89 6.73
C GLN A 218 18.90 -2.96 6.72
N ASP A 219 18.35 -3.92 5.99
CA ASP A 219 16.93 -4.17 6.03
C ASP A 219 16.55 -4.80 7.38
N LYS A 220 15.89 -4.01 8.22
CA LYS A 220 15.40 -4.42 9.55
C LYS A 220 13.90 -4.76 9.54
N ARG A 221 13.25 -4.81 8.38
CA ARG A 221 11.83 -5.14 8.29
C ARG A 221 11.60 -6.61 8.58
N ARG A 222 10.69 -6.85 9.52
CA ARG A 222 10.27 -8.21 9.90
C ARG A 222 9.18 -8.77 9.00
N LEU A 223 8.42 -7.89 8.35
CA LEU A 223 7.33 -8.24 7.43
C LEU A 223 7.70 -7.69 6.06
N ARG A 224 7.77 -8.60 5.08
CA ARG A 224 8.01 -8.31 3.67
C ARG A 224 6.99 -9.06 2.84
N VAL A 225 6.51 -8.44 1.76
CA VAL A 225 5.55 -9.10 0.86
C VAL A 225 6.28 -10.17 0.06
N ASP A 226 5.89 -11.43 0.25
CA ASP A 226 6.34 -12.53 -0.61
C ASP A 226 5.42 -12.60 -1.84
N THR A 227 5.91 -12.15 -2.99
CA THR A 227 5.11 -12.14 -4.23
C THR A 227 4.69 -13.53 -4.69
N LYS A 228 5.36 -14.61 -4.24
CA LYS A 228 4.94 -15.99 -4.53
C LYS A 228 3.70 -16.41 -3.74
N SER A 229 3.44 -15.72 -2.62
CA SER A 229 2.25 -15.91 -1.78
C SER A 229 1.06 -15.06 -2.24
N LEU A 230 1.22 -14.23 -3.27
CA LEU A 230 0.17 -13.35 -3.80
C LEU A 230 -0.50 -14.00 -5.03
N PHE A 231 -1.76 -14.40 -4.86
CA PHE A 231 -2.61 -14.96 -5.90
C PHE A 231 -3.64 -13.91 -6.34
N TRP A 232 -3.20 -12.99 -7.19
CA TRP A 232 -4.00 -11.86 -7.63
C TRP A 232 -3.73 -11.50 -9.08
N THR A 233 -4.78 -11.09 -9.79
CA THR A 233 -4.70 -10.62 -11.18
C THR A 233 -5.43 -9.29 -11.33
N PRO A 234 -4.85 -8.31 -12.05
CA PRO A 234 -5.54 -7.06 -12.35
C PRO A 234 -6.91 -7.30 -13.00
N LYS A 235 -7.93 -6.58 -12.54
CA LYS A 235 -9.22 -6.56 -13.22
C LYS A 235 -9.04 -5.74 -14.50
N ILE A 236 -9.26 -6.36 -15.65
CA ILE A 236 -9.24 -5.66 -16.95
C ILE A 236 -10.42 -4.70 -16.97
N THR A 237 -10.18 -3.43 -16.67
CA THR A 237 -11.18 -2.38 -16.87
C THR A 237 -11.24 -2.10 -18.37
N THR A 238 -12.12 -2.78 -19.10
CA THR A 238 -12.45 -2.37 -20.46
C THR A 238 -13.09 -0.99 -20.37
N LYS A 239 -12.31 0.08 -20.63
CA LYS A 239 -12.92 1.38 -20.92
C LYS A 239 -13.84 1.16 -22.12
N PRO A 240 -15.14 1.49 -22.05
CA PRO A 240 -15.98 1.45 -23.24
C PRO A 240 -15.33 2.37 -24.28
N ILE A 241 -15.02 1.80 -25.44
CA ILE A 241 -14.62 2.57 -26.61
C ILE A 241 -15.81 3.48 -26.89
N ASN A 242 -15.63 4.79 -26.73
CA ASN A 242 -16.61 5.78 -27.18
C ASN A 242 -16.75 5.64 -28.70
N GLN A 243 -17.72 4.83 -29.11
CA GLN A 243 -18.19 4.74 -30.47
C GLN A 243 -18.95 6.04 -30.80
N PHE A 244 -18.36 6.84 -31.69
CA PHE A 244 -18.97 7.86 -32.54
C PHE A 244 -19.65 9.07 -31.89
N GLN A 245 -19.04 10.23 -32.07
CA GLN A 245 -19.73 11.38 -32.67
C GLN A 245 -18.83 12.03 -33.74
N THR A 246 -18.87 11.48 -34.95
CA THR A 246 -18.75 12.30 -36.16
C THR A 246 -20.12 12.90 -36.42
N LYS A 247 -20.25 14.22 -36.28
CA LYS A 247 -20.98 15.11 -37.19
C LYS A 247 -20.39 16.50 -37.05
#